data_AF-A0A813RUS8-F1
#
_entry.id   AF-A0A813RUS8-F1
#
_cell.length_a   1.000
_cell.length_b   1.000
_cell.length_c   1.000
_cell.angle_alpha   90.00
_cell.angle_beta   90.00
_cell.angle_gamma   90.00
#
_symmetry.space_group_name_H-M   'P 1'
#
loop_
_entity.id
_entity.type
_entity.pdbx_description
1 polymer ?
#
loop_
_entity_poly.entity_id
_entity_poly.type
_entity_poly.pdbx_seq_one_letter_code
_entity_poly.pdbx_strand_id
1 'polypeptide(L)'
;MPFSIENGTTDYTNIVSIATASVLCFTCICGVLGNTIVIGVGILKRKYQNNVTNCYIINLAITDLLFLLVSVPLTTYLSMQKAWIFGEFLCKIPFYFAYVLLQATCYTLAAMSIDRYLTIVHEGWYRRYRKPKYALIICILIWTVSSVFMFPYDYLLHRDNETINQSLVILECTVNDNASFLSCLSTFGFYYVLPLLIIILCYSRVSSYIRYHGIKILTHLSGRTSQVIYLRGRRVQRMLLGLILAFALCWLPIHVLELLNCSQILSNTIDSKHIHFLTIIRIIAHGLSYFNSCLNPFLYAILNKSYFSSR
;
A
#
# COMPACT_ATOMS: atom_id res chain seq x y z
N MET A 1 16.60 -36.82 23.46
CA MET A 1 15.19 -37.27 23.36
C MET A 1 14.55 -36.45 22.26
N PRO A 2 14.03 -37.05 21.18
CA PRO A 2 13.45 -36.29 20.10
C PRO A 2 12.10 -35.75 20.57
N PHE A 3 11.91 -34.43 20.46
CA PHE A 3 10.59 -33.82 20.58
C PHE A 3 9.71 -34.43 19.50
N SER A 4 8.78 -35.29 19.91
CA SER A 4 7.65 -35.70 19.09
C SER A 4 6.85 -34.44 18.77
N ILE A 5 7.03 -33.92 17.56
CA ILE A 5 6.18 -32.88 16.99
C ILE A 5 4.76 -33.48 16.96
N GLU A 6 3.88 -33.02 17.84
CA GLU A 6 2.49 -33.46 17.88
C GLU A 6 1.86 -33.27 16.50
N ASN A 7 1.30 -34.34 15.94
CA ASN A 7 0.60 -34.35 14.64
C ASN A 7 -0.41 -33.19 14.49
N GLY A 8 -0.99 -32.70 15.59
CA GLY A 8 -1.91 -31.56 15.57
C GLY A 8 -1.28 -30.19 15.25
N THR A 9 0.00 -29.97 15.56
CA THR A 9 0.70 -28.71 15.23
C THR A 9 1.04 -28.62 13.74
N THR A 10 1.42 -29.74 13.13
CA THR A 10 1.72 -29.83 11.69
C THR A 10 0.47 -29.57 10.86
N ASP A 11 -0.66 -30.19 11.21
CA ASP A 11 -1.94 -29.98 10.53
C ASP A 11 -2.44 -28.54 10.65
N TYR A 12 -2.33 -27.93 11.84
CA TYR A 12 -2.69 -26.53 12.04
C TYR A 12 -1.83 -25.60 11.15
N THR A 13 -0.50 -25.77 11.15
CA THR A 13 0.38 -24.93 10.31
C THR A 13 0.06 -25.08 8.82
N ASN A 14 -0.26 -26.29 8.36
CA ASN A 14 -0.63 -26.54 6.97
C ASN A 14 -1.95 -25.87 6.59
N ILE A 15 -2.99 -26.01 7.43
CA ILE A 15 -4.30 -25.36 7.20
C ILE A 15 -4.12 -23.84 7.10
N VAL A 16 -3.32 -23.28 8.00
CA VAL A 16 -3.05 -21.84 8.08
C VAL A 16 -2.27 -21.34 6.85
N SER A 17 -1.24 -22.07 6.39
CA SER A 17 -0.50 -21.75 5.17
C SER A 17 -1.39 -21.85 3.93
N ILE A 18 -2.23 -22.88 3.82
CA ILE A 18 -3.17 -23.05 2.70
C ILE A 18 -4.21 -21.93 2.67
N ALA A 19 -4.76 -21.57 3.83
CA ALA A 19 -5.72 -20.48 3.95
C ALA A 19 -5.10 -19.13 3.54
N THR A 20 -3.87 -18.86 4.01
CA THR A 20 -3.10 -17.66 3.65
C THR A 20 -2.86 -17.61 2.15
N ALA A 21 -2.31 -18.68 1.57
CA ALA A 21 -2.06 -18.77 0.14
C ALA A 21 -3.34 -18.58 -0.68
N SER A 22 -4.47 -19.13 -0.24
CA SER A 22 -5.77 -18.98 -0.91
C SER A 22 -6.24 -17.52 -0.95
N VAL A 23 -6.16 -16.81 0.18
CA VAL A 23 -6.52 -15.38 0.27
C VAL A 23 -5.59 -14.52 -0.58
N LEU A 24 -4.29 -14.81 -0.56
CA LEU A 24 -3.30 -14.08 -1.35
C LEU A 24 -3.46 -14.31 -2.85
N CYS A 25 -3.73 -15.54 -3.28
CA CYS A 25 -4.04 -15.86 -4.67
C CYS A 25 -5.31 -15.15 -5.15
N PHE A 26 -6.39 -15.17 -4.36
CA PHE A 26 -7.61 -14.44 -4.68
C PHE A 26 -7.36 -12.93 -4.84
N THR A 27 -6.62 -12.35 -3.89
CA THR A 27 -6.21 -10.95 -3.91
C THR A 27 -5.39 -10.65 -5.18
N CYS A 28 -4.40 -11.48 -5.51
CA CYS A 28 -3.59 -11.32 -6.71
C CYS A 28 -4.45 -11.34 -7.99
N ILE A 29 -5.34 -12.32 -8.15
CA ILE A 29 -6.21 -12.42 -9.34
C ILE A 29 -7.10 -11.17 -9.47
N CYS A 30 -7.83 -10.81 -8.41
CA CYS A 30 -8.74 -9.66 -8.45
C CYS A 30 -7.99 -8.35 -8.71
N GLY A 31 -6.87 -8.14 -8.02
CA GLY A 31 -6.07 -6.94 -8.14
C GLY A 31 -5.37 -6.82 -9.50
N VAL A 32 -4.83 -7.93 -10.04
CA VAL A 32 -4.20 -7.93 -11.37
C VAL A 32 -5.21 -7.60 -12.45
N LEU A 33 -6.39 -8.25 -12.42
CA LEU A 33 -7.46 -7.95 -13.38
C LEU A 33 -7.89 -6.48 -13.28
N GLY A 34 -8.20 -6.00 -12.07
CA GLY A 34 -8.68 -4.64 -11.86
C GLY A 34 -7.67 -3.57 -12.29
N ASN A 35 -6.42 -3.69 -11.87
CA ASN A 35 -5.39 -2.69 -12.17
C ASN A 35 -4.95 -2.74 -13.66
N THR A 36 -4.93 -3.92 -14.28
CA THR A 36 -4.68 -4.05 -15.73
C THR A 36 -5.75 -3.33 -16.55
N ILE A 37 -7.02 -3.47 -16.17
CA ILE A 37 -8.12 -2.75 -16.84
C ILE A 37 -7.94 -1.23 -16.67
N VAL A 38 -7.58 -0.75 -15.48
CA VAL A 38 -7.36 0.69 -15.22
C VAL A 38 -6.25 1.24 -16.12
N ILE A 39 -5.12 0.53 -16.25
CA ILE A 39 -4.02 0.90 -17.14
C ILE A 39 -4.48 0.87 -18.60
N GLY A 40 -5.12 -0.21 -19.03
CA GLY A 40 -5.61 -0.37 -20.40
C GLY A 40 -6.56 0.76 -20.81
N VAL A 41 -7.54 1.09 -19.96
CA VAL A 41 -8.45 2.22 -20.20
C VAL A 41 -7.72 3.56 -20.22
N GLY A 42 -6.75 3.75 -19.33
CA GLY A 42 -5.96 4.98 -19.25
C GLY A 42 -5.07 5.23 -20.47
N ILE A 43 -4.48 4.18 -21.03
CA ILE A 43 -3.60 4.24 -22.20
C ILE A 43 -4.39 4.28 -23.51
N LEU A 44 -5.42 3.43 -23.67
CA LEU A 44 -6.10 3.27 -24.97
C LEU A 44 -7.04 4.42 -25.31
N LYS A 45 -7.60 5.13 -24.32
CA LYS A 45 -8.55 6.22 -24.56
C LYS A 45 -7.82 7.58 -24.58
N ARG A 46 -7.71 8.19 -25.76
CA ARG A 46 -7.06 9.50 -25.97
C ARG A 46 -7.56 10.63 -25.06
N LYS A 47 -8.85 10.62 -24.71
CA LYS A 47 -9.46 11.56 -23.74
C LYS A 47 -8.80 11.49 -22.35
N TYR A 48 -8.25 10.34 -21.98
CA TYR A 48 -7.66 10.10 -20.67
C TYR A 48 -6.15 10.36 -20.63
N GLN A 49 -5.44 10.24 -21.75
CA GLN A 49 -3.99 10.49 -21.84
C GLN A 49 -3.58 11.94 -21.49
N ASN A 50 -4.44 12.92 -21.79
CA ASN A 50 -4.14 14.35 -21.56
C ASN A 50 -4.53 14.87 -20.17
N ASN A 51 -4.95 14.00 -19.24
CA ASN A 51 -5.42 14.41 -17.91
C ASN A 51 -4.38 14.07 -16.82
N VAL A 52 -3.90 15.09 -16.12
CA VAL A 52 -2.97 14.98 -14.98
C VAL A 52 -3.39 13.94 -13.95
N THR A 53 -4.68 13.89 -13.60
CA THR A 53 -5.15 12.93 -12.59
C THR A 53 -5.06 11.50 -13.07
N ASN A 54 -5.22 11.27 -14.38
CA ASN A 54 -5.08 9.94 -14.93
C ASN A 54 -3.62 9.48 -14.94
N CYS A 55 -2.64 10.39 -15.03
CA CYS A 55 -1.22 10.03 -14.82
C CYS A 55 -1.00 9.42 -13.43
N TYR A 56 -1.56 10.03 -12.38
CA TYR A 56 -1.46 9.49 -11.03
C TYR A 56 -2.25 8.19 -10.85
N ILE A 57 -3.45 8.07 -11.44
CA ILE A 57 -4.24 6.82 -11.39
C ILE A 57 -3.49 5.68 -12.08
N ILE A 58 -2.86 5.93 -13.24
CA ILE A 58 -2.04 4.95 -13.95
C ILE A 58 -0.81 4.59 -13.12
N ASN A 59 -0.11 5.58 -12.53
CA ASN A 59 1.04 5.31 -11.66
C ASN A 59 0.65 4.41 -10.47
N LEU A 60 -0.49 4.69 -9.84
CA LEU A 60 -1.00 3.90 -8.73
C LEU A 60 -1.40 2.48 -9.16
N ALA A 61 -2.01 2.32 -10.34
CA ALA A 61 -2.27 0.98 -10.89
C ALA A 61 -0.98 0.21 -11.23
N ILE A 62 0.09 0.90 -11.66
CA ILE A 62 1.40 0.29 -11.90
C ILE A 62 2.04 -0.17 -10.58
N THR A 63 2.04 0.67 -9.53
CA THR A 63 2.60 0.29 -8.23
C THR A 63 1.85 -0.90 -7.64
N ASP A 64 0.52 -0.91 -7.73
CA ASP A 64 -0.31 -2.03 -7.28
C ASP A 64 -0.06 -3.31 -8.09
N LEU A 65 0.04 -3.24 -9.42
CA LEU A 65 0.37 -4.42 -10.24
C LEU A 65 1.73 -5.01 -9.88
N LEU A 66 2.75 -4.17 -9.77
CA LEU A 66 4.08 -4.64 -9.40
C LEU A 66 4.08 -5.28 -8.01
N PHE A 67 3.30 -4.73 -7.07
CA PHE A 67 3.18 -5.29 -5.73
C PHE A 67 2.52 -6.67 -5.76
N LEU A 68 1.45 -6.80 -6.53
CA LEU A 68 0.72 -8.07 -6.68
C LEU A 68 1.51 -9.12 -7.46
N LEU A 69 2.34 -8.73 -8.42
CA LEU A 69 3.11 -9.66 -9.26
C LEU A 69 4.45 -10.06 -8.65
N VAL A 70 5.06 -9.21 -7.83
CA VAL A 70 6.37 -9.48 -7.22
C VAL A 70 6.22 -9.90 -5.76
N SER A 71 5.56 -9.07 -4.94
CA SER A 71 5.55 -9.27 -3.49
C SER A 71 4.63 -10.41 -3.08
N VAL A 72 3.42 -10.50 -3.67
CA VAL A 72 2.44 -11.54 -3.26
C VAL A 72 2.91 -12.98 -3.55
N PRO A 73 3.44 -13.33 -4.74
CA PRO A 73 3.91 -14.69 -5.00
C PRO A 73 5.10 -15.08 -4.14
N LEU A 74 6.02 -14.13 -3.88
CA LEU A 74 7.19 -14.38 -3.04
C LEU A 74 6.80 -14.55 -1.57
N THR A 75 5.90 -13.73 -1.04
CA THR A 75 5.34 -13.92 0.31
C THR A 75 4.55 -15.23 0.41
N THR A 76 3.84 -15.62 -0.64
CA THR A 76 3.09 -16.88 -0.67
C THR A 76 4.06 -18.07 -0.65
N TYR A 77 5.16 -18.00 -1.42
CA TYR A 77 6.23 -18.99 -1.36
C TYR A 77 6.83 -19.09 0.04
N LEU A 78 7.16 -17.97 0.68
CA LEU A 78 7.66 -17.92 2.06
C LEU A 78 6.64 -18.50 3.08
N SER A 79 5.35 -18.31 2.83
CA SER A 79 4.29 -18.84 3.72
C SER A 79 4.08 -20.34 3.58
N MET A 80 4.45 -20.92 2.42
CA MET A 80 4.29 -22.35 2.13
C MET A 80 5.58 -23.14 2.37
N GLN A 81 6.72 -22.54 2.05
CA GLN A 81 8.03 -23.14 2.23
C GLN A 81 8.69 -22.55 3.47
N LYS A 82 8.95 -23.41 4.45
CA LYS A 82 9.65 -23.06 5.69
C LYS A 82 11.15 -22.77 5.46
N ALA A 83 11.61 -22.70 4.20
CA ALA A 83 13.01 -22.53 3.82
C ALA A 83 13.19 -21.67 2.57
N TRP A 84 14.15 -20.73 2.61
CA TRP A 84 14.51 -19.88 1.48
C TRP A 84 15.78 -20.34 0.75
N ILE A 85 15.62 -21.01 -0.40
CA ILE A 85 16.74 -21.62 -1.14
C ILE A 85 17.40 -20.72 -2.19
N PHE A 86 16.84 -19.55 -2.49
CA PHE A 86 17.27 -18.70 -3.61
C PHE A 86 18.45 -17.75 -3.27
N GLY A 87 19.11 -17.98 -2.13
CA GLY A 87 20.25 -17.17 -1.66
C GLY A 87 19.83 -15.83 -1.04
N GLU A 88 20.80 -15.14 -0.43
CA GLU A 88 20.55 -13.93 0.39
C GLU A 88 20.01 -12.76 -0.44
N PHE A 89 20.55 -12.50 -1.63
CA PHE A 89 20.09 -11.37 -2.46
C PHE A 89 18.59 -11.45 -2.76
N LEU A 90 18.12 -12.60 -3.28
CA LEU A 90 16.71 -12.79 -3.62
C LEU A 90 15.82 -12.81 -2.38
N CYS A 91 16.36 -13.11 -1.21
CA CYS A 91 15.65 -13.14 0.06
C CYS A 91 15.14 -11.76 0.49
N LYS A 92 15.89 -10.70 0.15
CA LYS A 92 15.56 -9.31 0.54
C LYS A 92 14.59 -8.63 -0.43
N ILE A 93 14.59 -9.06 -1.69
CA ILE A 93 13.76 -8.51 -2.78
C ILE A 93 12.26 -8.38 -2.43
N PRO A 94 11.57 -9.40 -1.87
CA PRO A 94 10.15 -9.29 -1.54
C PRO A 94 9.85 -8.13 -0.60
N PHE A 95 10.68 -7.96 0.43
CA PHE A 95 10.56 -6.90 1.42
C PHE A 95 10.89 -5.54 0.80
N TYR A 96 12.05 -5.42 0.14
CA TYR A 96 12.46 -4.19 -0.53
C TYR A 96 11.36 -3.66 -1.47
N PHE A 97 10.89 -4.50 -2.40
CA PHE A 97 9.83 -4.09 -3.33
C PHE A 97 8.52 -3.79 -2.62
N ALA A 98 8.12 -4.57 -1.61
CA ALA A 98 6.88 -4.32 -0.88
C ALA A 98 6.84 -2.91 -0.27
N TYR A 99 7.91 -2.49 0.40
CA TYR A 99 7.97 -1.14 1.01
C TYR A 99 8.16 -0.02 -0.01
N VAL A 100 8.97 -0.21 -1.06
CA VAL A 100 9.12 0.80 -2.13
C VAL A 100 7.79 1.07 -2.82
N LEU A 101 7.07 -0.01 -3.18
CA LEU A 101 5.79 0.08 -3.88
C LEU A 101 4.68 0.63 -2.97
N LEU A 102 4.67 0.22 -1.70
CA LEU A 102 3.83 0.83 -0.67
C LEU A 102 4.03 2.34 -0.61
N GLN A 103 5.27 2.78 -0.46
CA GLN A 103 5.59 4.19 -0.30
C GLN A 103 5.25 4.98 -1.58
N ALA A 104 5.53 4.40 -2.76
CA ALA A 104 5.16 4.99 -4.03
C ALA A 104 3.62 5.15 -4.15
N THR A 105 2.84 4.17 -3.71
CA THR A 105 1.38 4.26 -3.62
C THR A 105 0.95 5.41 -2.71
N CYS A 106 1.52 5.52 -1.50
CA CYS A 106 1.15 6.54 -0.52
C CYS A 106 1.48 7.95 -1.00
N TYR A 107 2.69 8.17 -1.53
CA TYR A 107 3.07 9.47 -2.06
C TYR A 107 2.31 9.83 -3.33
N THR A 108 1.85 8.86 -4.11
CA THR A 108 0.94 9.11 -5.23
C THR A 108 -0.42 9.62 -4.72
N LEU A 109 -0.99 9.03 -3.68
CA LEU A 109 -2.23 9.51 -3.04
C LEU A 109 -2.06 10.92 -2.45
N ALA A 110 -0.90 11.21 -1.85
CA ALA A 110 -0.55 12.54 -1.39
C ALA A 110 -0.47 13.55 -2.55
N ALA A 111 0.24 13.21 -3.63
CA ALA A 111 0.34 14.06 -4.82
C ALA A 111 -1.03 14.30 -5.48
N MET A 112 -1.91 13.30 -5.52
CA MET A 112 -3.29 13.46 -5.98
C MET A 112 -4.06 14.44 -5.09
N SER A 113 -3.88 14.37 -3.77
CA SER A 113 -4.52 15.27 -2.81
C SER A 113 -4.01 16.71 -2.94
N ILE A 114 -2.70 16.88 -3.17
CA ILE A 114 -2.07 18.18 -3.44
C ILE A 114 -2.56 18.76 -4.78
N ASP A 115 -2.59 17.97 -5.87
CA ASP A 115 -3.13 18.41 -7.18
C ASP A 115 -4.54 18.96 -7.02
N ARG A 116 -5.36 18.28 -6.21
CA ARG A 116 -6.74 18.70 -5.94
C ARG A 116 -6.81 19.96 -5.13
N TYR A 117 -6.03 20.07 -4.06
CA TYR A 117 -5.92 21.29 -3.26
C TYR A 117 -5.54 22.49 -4.13
N LEU A 118 -4.46 22.37 -4.92
CA LEU A 118 -3.99 23.46 -5.78
C LEU A 118 -4.99 23.80 -6.88
N THR A 119 -5.67 22.80 -7.46
CA THR A 119 -6.71 23.04 -8.48
C THR A 119 -7.90 23.82 -7.93
N ILE A 120 -8.29 23.58 -6.67
CA ILE A 120 -9.50 24.16 -6.08
C ILE A 120 -9.23 25.50 -5.40
N VAL A 121 -8.12 25.60 -4.67
CA VAL A 121 -7.78 26.77 -3.84
C VAL A 121 -6.94 27.79 -4.60
N HIS A 122 -6.09 27.31 -5.50
CA HIS A 122 -5.06 28.11 -6.18
C HIS A 122 -5.23 28.06 -7.72
N GLU A 123 -6.48 27.92 -8.19
CA GLU A 123 -6.84 27.63 -9.58
C GLU A 123 -6.11 28.54 -10.59
N GLY A 124 -6.02 29.84 -10.30
CA GLY A 124 -5.52 30.86 -11.22
C GLY A 124 -4.12 30.55 -11.77
N TRP A 125 -3.11 30.48 -10.89
CA TRP A 125 -1.74 30.20 -11.33
C TRP A 125 -1.51 28.70 -11.57
N TYR A 126 -2.13 27.81 -10.80
CA TYR A 126 -1.88 26.37 -10.89
C TYR A 126 -2.35 25.79 -12.23
N ARG A 127 -3.40 26.35 -12.85
CA ARG A 127 -3.85 25.95 -14.19
C ARG A 127 -2.73 25.94 -15.24
N ARG A 128 -1.76 26.87 -15.16
CA ARG A 128 -0.61 26.93 -16.08
C ARG A 128 0.37 25.77 -15.89
N TYR A 129 0.47 25.26 -14.67
CA TYR A 129 1.40 24.19 -14.28
C TYR A 129 0.74 22.80 -14.24
N ARG A 130 -0.60 22.71 -14.29
CA ARG A 130 -1.32 21.45 -14.29
C ARG A 130 -1.25 20.74 -15.65
N LYS A 131 -0.09 20.15 -15.96
CA LYS A 131 0.18 19.44 -17.23
C LYS A 131 0.69 18.01 -16.97
N PRO A 132 0.32 17.01 -17.81
CA PRO A 132 0.76 15.62 -17.66
C PRO A 132 2.27 15.45 -17.50
N LYS A 133 3.07 16.27 -18.20
CA LYS A 133 4.55 16.24 -18.09
C LYS A 133 5.05 16.46 -16.66
N TYR A 134 4.42 17.35 -15.89
CA TYR A 134 4.84 17.62 -14.52
C TYR A 134 4.34 16.53 -13.58
N ALA A 135 3.18 15.94 -13.85
CA ALA A 135 2.70 14.77 -13.12
C ALA A 135 3.65 13.57 -13.29
N LEU A 136 4.15 13.35 -14.51
CA LEU A 136 5.15 12.30 -14.77
C LEU A 136 6.46 12.55 -14.02
N ILE A 137 6.96 13.79 -14.01
CA ILE A 137 8.15 14.16 -13.21
C ILE A 137 7.91 13.87 -11.73
N ILE A 138 6.74 14.22 -11.19
CA ILE A 138 6.36 13.93 -9.80
C ILE A 138 6.35 12.42 -9.57
N CYS A 139 5.79 11.60 -10.47
CA CYS A 139 5.84 10.15 -10.35
C CYS A 139 7.29 9.64 -10.30
N ILE A 140 8.17 10.08 -11.20
CA ILE A 140 9.59 9.68 -11.22
C ILE A 140 10.29 10.04 -9.89
N LEU A 141 10.02 11.24 -9.36
CA LEU A 141 10.53 11.65 -8.06
C LEU A 141 10.01 10.76 -6.94
N ILE A 142 8.73 10.40 -6.95
CA ILE A 142 8.13 9.47 -5.99
C ILE A 142 8.87 8.13 -6.02
N TRP A 143 9.07 7.53 -7.20
CA TRP A 143 9.80 6.26 -7.34
C TRP A 143 11.25 6.34 -6.84
N THR A 144 11.92 7.45 -7.15
CA THR A 144 13.32 7.69 -6.75
C THR A 144 13.43 7.83 -5.23
N VAL A 145 12.61 8.69 -4.63
CA VAL A 145 12.54 8.88 -3.19
C VAL A 145 12.21 7.55 -2.52
N SER A 146 11.19 6.83 -2.99
CA SER A 146 10.79 5.57 -2.37
C SER A 146 11.90 4.51 -2.39
N SER A 147 12.62 4.42 -3.50
CA SER A 147 13.72 3.48 -3.65
C SER A 147 14.91 3.84 -2.74
N VAL A 148 15.34 5.10 -2.76
CA VAL A 148 16.50 5.57 -1.98
C VAL A 148 16.30 5.38 -0.48
N PHE A 149 15.10 5.68 0.04
CA PHE A 149 14.82 5.57 1.46
C PHE A 149 14.74 4.13 1.96
N MET A 150 14.48 3.16 1.08
CA MET A 150 14.36 1.74 1.46
C MET A 150 15.71 1.03 1.58
N PHE A 151 16.76 1.54 0.92
CA PHE A 151 18.10 0.95 0.97
C PHE A 151 18.63 0.69 2.39
N PRO A 152 18.54 1.62 3.37
CA PRO A 152 19.01 1.37 4.74
C PRO A 152 18.34 0.17 5.42
N TYR A 153 17.05 -0.10 5.13
CA TYR A 153 16.32 -1.22 5.72
C TYR A 153 16.74 -2.56 5.08
N ASP A 154 17.10 -2.56 3.80
CA ASP A 154 17.64 -3.73 3.10
C ASP A 154 18.90 -4.29 3.79
N TYR A 155 19.77 -3.40 4.30
CA TYR A 155 20.96 -3.81 5.06
C TYR A 155 20.64 -4.51 6.39
N LEU A 156 19.45 -4.28 6.95
CA LEU A 156 19.02 -4.93 8.19
C LEU A 156 18.46 -6.33 7.94
N LEU A 157 18.09 -6.66 6.69
CA LEU A 157 17.60 -7.97 6.32
C LEU A 157 18.76 -8.92 6.04
N HIS A 158 18.72 -10.11 6.62
CA HIS A 158 19.67 -11.16 6.39
C HIS A 158 18.97 -12.52 6.28
N ARG A 159 19.65 -13.47 5.64
CA ARG A 159 19.21 -14.86 5.55
C ARG A 159 19.84 -15.64 6.69
N ASP A 160 19.05 -16.00 7.69
CA ASP A 160 19.56 -16.84 8.78
C ASP A 160 19.81 -18.27 8.33
N ASN A 161 20.98 -18.79 8.73
CA ASN A 161 21.38 -20.17 8.49
C ASN A 161 21.44 -20.89 9.83
N GLU A 162 20.39 -21.63 10.20
CA GLU A 162 20.45 -22.50 11.38
C GLU A 162 20.84 -23.94 10.99
N THR A 163 21.64 -24.58 11.84
CA THR A 163 21.95 -26.00 11.72
C THR A 163 21.22 -26.78 12.81
N ILE A 164 20.25 -27.61 12.42
CA ILE A 164 19.55 -28.53 13.33
C ILE A 164 20.05 -29.96 13.04
N ASN A 165 20.62 -30.63 14.05
CA ASN A 165 21.09 -32.03 13.95
C ASN A 165 22.03 -32.29 12.75
N GLN A 166 23.06 -31.45 12.56
CA GLN A 166 24.05 -31.55 11.45
C GLN A 166 23.46 -31.44 10.03
N SER A 167 22.17 -31.12 9.93
CA SER A 167 21.49 -30.79 8.68
C SER A 167 21.29 -29.28 8.65
N LEU A 168 21.72 -28.62 7.58
CA LEU A 168 21.46 -27.19 7.39
C LEU A 168 19.94 -27.00 7.20
N VAL A 169 19.27 -26.40 8.17
CA VAL A 169 17.87 -25.99 8.06
C VAL A 169 17.89 -24.52 7.65
N ILE A 170 17.76 -24.31 6.35
CA ILE A 170 17.71 -22.96 5.78
C ILE A 170 16.43 -22.31 6.29
N LEU A 171 16.54 -21.27 7.12
CA LEU A 171 15.40 -20.54 7.68
C LEU A 171 15.17 -19.21 6.95
N GLU A 172 14.08 -18.57 7.35
CA GLU A 172 13.44 -17.40 6.75
C GLU A 172 14.38 -16.18 6.59
N CYS A 173 13.98 -15.23 5.75
CA CYS A 173 14.60 -13.91 5.77
C CYS A 173 14.17 -13.18 7.04
N THR A 174 15.13 -12.88 7.91
CA THR A 174 14.87 -12.19 9.16
C THR A 174 15.52 -10.82 9.19
N VAL A 175 14.98 -9.97 10.05
CA VAL A 175 15.60 -8.71 10.42
C VAL A 175 16.65 -9.04 11.47
N ASN A 176 17.88 -8.55 11.27
CA ASN A 176 18.99 -8.72 12.19
C ASN A 176 18.57 -8.33 13.63
N ASP A 177 18.98 -9.10 14.64
CA ASP A 177 18.75 -8.80 16.06
C ASP A 177 19.28 -7.41 16.48
N ASN A 178 20.26 -6.87 15.74
CA ASN A 178 20.76 -5.50 15.90
C ASN A 178 19.82 -4.43 15.34
N ALA A 179 18.69 -4.78 14.72
CA ALA A 179 17.70 -3.81 14.28
C ALA A 179 17.07 -3.15 15.51
N SER A 180 17.60 -1.96 15.81
CA SER A 180 17.12 -1.18 16.94
C SER A 180 15.63 -0.87 16.79
N PHE A 181 14.92 -0.80 17.91
CA PHE A 181 13.55 -0.26 17.97
C PHE A 181 13.44 1.11 17.27
N LEU A 182 14.50 1.93 17.31
CA LEU A 182 14.59 3.20 16.60
C LEU A 182 14.51 3.06 15.08
N SER A 183 15.10 2.00 14.51
CA SER A 183 15.00 1.70 13.08
C SER A 183 13.56 1.38 12.69
N CYS A 184 12.87 0.53 13.45
CA CYS A 184 11.47 0.19 13.18
C CYS A 184 10.53 1.38 13.40
N LEU A 185 10.79 2.22 14.41
CA LEU A 185 10.06 3.47 14.62
C LEU A 185 10.27 4.47 13.47
N SER A 186 11.49 4.55 12.94
CA SER A 186 11.79 5.38 11.76
C SER A 186 11.06 4.87 10.53
N THR A 187 11.03 3.55 10.32
CA THR A 187 10.25 2.92 9.25
C THR A 187 8.75 3.22 9.41
N PHE A 188 8.18 3.03 10.60
CA PHE A 188 6.78 3.38 10.85
C PHE A 188 6.49 4.87 10.58
N GLY A 189 7.36 5.75 11.05
CA GLY A 189 7.25 7.19 10.88
C GLY A 189 7.25 7.62 9.41
N PHE A 190 8.24 7.18 8.64
CA PHE A 190 8.42 7.60 7.26
C PHE A 190 7.49 6.90 6.27
N TYR A 191 7.20 5.61 6.47
CA TYR A 191 6.47 4.80 5.50
C TYR A 191 4.96 4.80 5.74
N TYR A 192 4.51 5.06 6.96
CA TYR A 192 3.09 5.07 7.31
C TYR A 192 2.61 6.44 7.82
N VAL A 193 3.24 6.99 8.87
CA VAL A 193 2.75 8.21 9.54
C VAL A 193 2.90 9.45 8.66
N LEU A 194 4.07 9.70 8.08
CA LEU A 194 4.32 10.89 7.27
C LEU A 194 3.39 10.99 6.05
N PRO A 195 3.21 9.93 5.22
CA PRO A 195 2.24 9.98 4.13
C PRO A 195 0.82 10.23 4.63
N LEU A 196 0.38 9.58 5.72
CA LEU A 196 -0.95 9.81 6.30
C LEU A 196 -1.12 11.25 6.74
N LEU A 197 -0.14 11.84 7.42
CA LEU A 197 -0.19 13.23 7.87
C LEU A 197 -0.32 14.19 6.69
N ILE A 198 0.50 14.02 5.64
CA ILE A 198 0.42 14.86 4.43
C ILE A 198 -0.99 14.75 3.84
N ILE A 199 -1.52 13.54 3.71
CA ILE A 199 -2.82 13.34 3.09
C ILE A 199 -3.96 13.91 3.97
N ILE A 200 -3.93 13.70 5.29
CA ILE A 200 -4.91 14.25 6.25
C ILE A 200 -4.87 15.79 6.23
N LEU A 201 -3.68 16.40 6.20
CA LEU A 201 -3.52 17.85 6.12
C LEU A 201 -4.07 18.40 4.79
N CYS A 202 -3.74 17.76 3.66
CA CYS A 202 -4.31 18.15 2.36
C CYS A 202 -5.83 18.04 2.37
N TYR A 203 -6.36 16.93 2.89
CA TYR A 203 -7.80 16.69 2.95
C TYR A 203 -8.53 17.67 3.86
N SER A 204 -7.99 17.98 5.03
CA SER A 204 -8.57 18.94 5.97
C SER A 204 -8.63 20.34 5.35
N ARG A 205 -7.55 20.78 4.70
CA ARG A 205 -7.52 22.07 3.98
C ARG A 205 -8.52 22.13 2.84
N VAL A 206 -8.63 21.08 2.02
CA VAL A 206 -9.62 20.97 0.95
C VAL A 206 -11.05 20.98 1.52
N SER A 207 -11.31 20.24 2.59
CA SER A 207 -12.61 20.20 3.28
C SER A 207 -13.01 21.57 3.80
N SER A 208 -12.10 22.27 4.48
CA SER A 208 -12.35 23.59 5.03
C SER A 208 -12.62 24.61 3.93
N TYR A 209 -11.84 24.58 2.84
CA TYR A 209 -12.08 25.45 1.68
C TYR A 209 -13.44 25.19 1.03
N ILE A 210 -13.80 23.92 0.81
CA ILE A 210 -15.09 23.53 0.23
C ILE A 210 -16.25 23.92 1.15
N ARG A 211 -16.12 23.81 2.48
CA ARG A 211 -17.15 24.25 3.43
C ARG A 211 -17.31 25.78 3.42
N TYR A 212 -16.19 26.51 3.42
CA TYR A 212 -16.18 27.97 3.48
C TYR A 212 -16.69 28.61 2.18
N HIS A 213 -16.23 28.14 1.01
CA HIS A 213 -16.64 28.67 -0.30
C HIS A 213 -17.86 27.98 -0.91
N GLY A 214 -18.16 26.74 -0.49
CA GLY A 214 -19.28 25.96 -1.01
C GLY A 214 -20.64 26.56 -0.68
N ILE A 215 -20.76 27.23 0.46
CA ILE A 215 -21.98 27.97 0.82
C ILE A 215 -22.20 29.11 -0.19
N LYS A 216 -21.20 29.95 -0.47
CA LYS A 216 -21.31 31.05 -1.46
C LYS A 216 -21.64 30.58 -2.89
N ILE A 217 -21.10 29.43 -3.31
CA ILE A 217 -21.38 28.82 -4.63
C ILE A 217 -22.80 28.25 -4.71
N LEU A 218 -23.33 27.70 -3.60
CA LEU A 218 -24.66 27.12 -3.52
C LEU A 218 -25.77 28.15 -3.26
N THR A 219 -25.48 29.27 -2.60
CA THR A 219 -26.52 30.20 -2.14
C THR A 219 -26.64 31.48 -2.95
N HIS A 220 -25.58 32.05 -3.54
CA HIS A 220 -25.70 33.44 -4.04
C HIS A 220 -25.10 33.82 -5.40
N LEU A 221 -24.16 33.10 -6.04
CA LEU A 221 -23.40 33.73 -7.16
C LEU A 221 -22.92 32.84 -8.33
N SER A 222 -23.47 31.64 -8.63
CA SER A 222 -22.96 30.92 -9.82
C SER A 222 -23.96 30.04 -10.57
N GLY A 223 -23.86 30.06 -11.91
CA GLY A 223 -24.70 29.28 -12.82
C GLY A 223 -24.50 27.75 -12.68
N ARG A 224 -25.44 27.00 -13.26
CA ARG A 224 -25.56 25.51 -13.20
C ARG A 224 -24.24 24.76 -13.40
N THR A 225 -23.33 25.29 -14.22
CA THR A 225 -21.99 24.73 -14.49
C THR A 225 -21.08 24.71 -13.25
N SER A 226 -21.03 25.80 -12.48
CA SER A 226 -20.19 25.94 -11.29
C SER A 226 -20.66 25.03 -10.14
N GLN A 227 -21.97 24.83 -10.02
CA GLN A 227 -22.57 23.89 -9.07
C GLN A 227 -22.23 22.43 -9.41
N VAL A 228 -22.23 22.07 -10.70
CA VAL A 228 -21.81 20.73 -11.17
C VAL A 228 -20.33 20.48 -10.89
N ILE A 229 -19.46 21.47 -11.11
CA ILE A 229 -18.03 21.38 -10.80
C ILE A 229 -17.81 21.17 -9.29
N TYR A 230 -18.52 21.92 -8.44
CA TYR A 230 -18.49 21.79 -6.98
C TYR A 230 -18.91 20.39 -6.51
N LEU A 231 -20.05 19.88 -6.98
CA LEU A 231 -20.54 18.54 -6.60
C LEU A 231 -19.60 17.43 -7.06
N ARG A 232 -19.01 17.55 -8.26
CA ARG A 232 -17.95 16.63 -8.72
C ARG A 232 -16.72 16.68 -7.81
N GLY A 233 -16.29 17.87 -7.40
CA GLY A 233 -15.18 18.05 -6.45
C GLY A 233 -15.44 17.36 -5.12
N ARG A 234 -16.64 17.53 -4.54
CA ARG A 234 -17.04 16.88 -3.28
C ARG A 234 -17.11 15.34 -3.40
N ARG A 235 -17.53 14.81 -4.55
CA ARG A 235 -17.52 13.35 -4.81
C ARG A 235 -16.09 12.79 -4.86
N VAL A 236 -15.20 13.46 -5.60
CA VAL A 236 -13.78 13.07 -5.66
C VAL A 236 -13.15 13.12 -4.27
N GLN A 237 -13.48 14.14 -3.47
CA GLN A 237 -13.03 14.23 -2.10
C GLN A 237 -13.51 13.04 -1.24
N ARG A 238 -14.78 12.65 -1.31
CA ARG A 238 -15.30 11.49 -0.54
C ARG A 238 -14.59 10.18 -0.91
N MET A 239 -14.18 9.98 -2.17
CA MET A 239 -13.40 8.78 -2.50
C MET A 239 -11.93 8.92 -2.11
N LEU A 240 -11.31 10.10 -2.17
CA LEU A 240 -9.98 10.28 -1.60
C LEU A 240 -9.99 9.92 -0.11
N LEU A 241 -11.04 10.32 0.62
CA LEU A 241 -11.26 9.85 2.00
C LEU A 241 -11.37 8.32 2.09
N GLY A 242 -12.13 7.69 1.18
CA GLY A 242 -12.22 6.23 1.11
C GLY A 242 -10.87 5.55 0.90
N LEU A 243 -10.03 6.07 -0.02
CA LEU A 243 -8.67 5.58 -0.27
C LEU A 243 -7.77 5.76 0.95
N ILE A 244 -7.89 6.90 1.64
CA ILE A 244 -7.13 7.20 2.86
C ILE A 244 -7.50 6.24 3.98
N LEU A 245 -8.79 6.03 4.21
CA LEU A 245 -9.27 5.13 5.25
C LEU A 245 -8.94 3.68 4.93
N ALA A 246 -9.11 3.26 3.67
CA ALA A 246 -8.69 1.93 3.22
C ALA A 246 -7.20 1.72 3.48
N PHE A 247 -6.36 2.65 3.04
CA PHE A 247 -4.92 2.59 3.29
C PHE A 247 -4.59 2.53 4.79
N ALA A 248 -5.11 3.49 5.58
CA ALA A 248 -4.83 3.59 7.00
C ALA A 248 -5.21 2.29 7.74
N LEU A 249 -6.42 1.78 7.49
CA LEU A 249 -6.93 0.59 8.15
C LEU A 249 -6.25 -0.68 7.67
N CYS A 250 -5.89 -0.76 6.38
CA CYS A 250 -5.29 -1.98 5.83
C CYS A 250 -3.83 -2.18 6.25
N TRP A 251 -3.09 -1.08 6.44
CA TRP A 251 -1.67 -1.12 6.75
C TRP A 251 -1.34 -0.96 8.23
N LEU A 252 -2.25 -0.41 9.04
CA LEU A 252 -2.02 -0.25 10.49
C LEU A 252 -1.68 -1.58 11.19
N PRO A 253 -2.42 -2.68 10.98
CA PRO A 253 -2.20 -3.90 11.75
C PRO A 253 -0.79 -4.46 11.56
N ILE A 254 -0.26 -4.46 10.33
CA ILE A 254 1.07 -5.03 10.06
C ILE A 254 2.18 -4.18 10.67
N HIS A 255 2.09 -2.85 10.56
CA HIS A 255 3.09 -1.96 11.15
C HIS A 255 3.09 -2.01 12.69
N VAL A 256 1.92 -2.16 13.32
CA VAL A 256 1.85 -2.35 14.77
C VAL A 256 2.54 -3.65 15.17
N LEU A 257 2.32 -4.74 14.44
CA LEU A 257 2.97 -6.02 14.72
C LEU A 257 4.49 -5.95 14.53
N GLU A 258 4.98 -5.26 13.50
CA GLU A 258 6.40 -5.01 13.28
C GLU A 258 7.02 -4.23 14.45
N LEU A 259 6.38 -3.14 14.89
CA LEU A 259 6.86 -2.34 16.02
C LEU A 259 6.93 -3.15 17.32
N LEU A 260 5.89 -3.94 17.61
CA LEU A 260 5.85 -4.75 18.82
C LEU A 260 6.87 -5.91 18.77
N ASN A 261 7.21 -6.39 17.56
CA ASN A 261 8.27 -7.37 17.36
C ASN A 261 9.64 -6.75 17.63
N CYS A 262 9.93 -5.57 17.07
CA CYS A 262 11.20 -4.88 17.29
C CYS A 262 11.38 -4.36 18.73
N SER A 263 10.29 -4.07 19.44
CA SER A 263 10.35 -3.68 20.85
C SER A 263 10.56 -4.87 21.80
N GLN A 264 10.69 -6.09 21.27
CA GLN A 264 10.80 -7.35 22.03
C GLN A 264 9.62 -7.58 23.00
N ILE A 265 8.51 -6.86 22.84
CA ILE A 265 7.32 -7.03 23.69
C ILE A 265 6.68 -8.39 23.37
N LEU A 266 6.59 -8.75 22.08
CA LEU A 266 6.08 -10.07 21.69
C LEU A 266 6.94 -11.20 22.25
N SER A 267 8.28 -11.10 22.16
CA SER A 267 9.18 -12.15 22.66
C SER A 267 9.16 -12.29 24.18
N ASN A 268 8.98 -11.18 24.91
CA ASN A 268 9.04 -11.19 26.39
C ASN A 268 7.71 -11.54 27.07
N THR A 269 6.58 -11.35 26.40
CA THR A 269 5.25 -11.43 27.05
C THR A 269 4.46 -12.67 26.64
N ILE A 270 4.86 -13.36 25.58
CA ILE A 270 3.98 -14.31 24.90
C ILE A 270 4.43 -15.73 25.20
N ASP A 271 3.65 -16.35 26.08
CA ASP A 271 3.72 -17.77 26.36
C ASP A 271 3.26 -18.60 25.16
N SER A 272 3.75 -19.84 25.07
CA SER A 272 3.46 -20.82 24.00
C SER A 272 1.96 -20.94 23.65
N LYS A 273 1.06 -20.70 24.62
CA LYS A 273 -0.40 -20.73 24.46
C LYS A 273 -0.96 -19.64 23.55
N HIS A 274 -0.28 -18.50 23.40
CA HIS A 274 -0.77 -17.35 22.61
C HIS A 274 -0.15 -17.26 21.21
N ILE A 275 0.79 -18.16 20.87
CA ILE A 275 1.51 -18.11 19.60
C ILE A 275 0.57 -18.31 18.39
N HIS A 276 -0.42 -19.20 18.51
CA HIS A 276 -1.43 -19.44 17.47
C HIS A 276 -2.29 -18.20 17.19
N PHE A 277 -2.70 -17.49 18.25
CA PHE A 277 -3.51 -16.28 18.13
C PHE A 277 -2.76 -15.17 17.39
N LEU A 278 -1.48 -14.97 17.71
CA LEU A 278 -0.64 -13.99 17.00
C LEU A 278 -0.41 -14.37 15.54
N THR A 279 -0.20 -15.65 15.25
CA THR A 279 -0.04 -16.13 13.87
C THR A 279 -1.28 -15.80 13.05
N ILE A 280 -2.49 -16.03 13.59
CA ILE A 280 -3.75 -15.64 12.94
C ILE A 280 -3.80 -14.11 12.72
N ILE A 281 -3.47 -13.31 13.74
CA ILE A 281 -3.47 -11.84 13.62
C ILE A 281 -2.48 -11.38 12.54
N ARG A 282 -1.27 -11.93 12.50
CA ARG A 282 -0.25 -11.62 11.47
C ARG A 282 -0.78 -11.92 10.07
N ILE A 283 -1.46 -13.05 9.88
CA ILE A 283 -2.03 -13.42 8.59
C ILE A 283 -3.14 -12.48 8.17
N ILE A 284 -4.05 -12.14 9.08
CA ILE A 284 -5.11 -11.16 8.81
C ILE A 284 -4.49 -9.80 8.46
N ALA A 285 -3.47 -9.37 9.20
CA ALA A 285 -2.76 -8.12 8.95
C ALA A 285 -2.10 -8.10 7.56
N HIS A 286 -1.36 -9.15 7.19
CA HIS A 286 -0.76 -9.28 5.87
C HIS A 286 -1.82 -9.32 4.76
N GLY A 287 -2.85 -10.15 4.90
CA GLY A 287 -3.94 -10.26 3.93
C GLY A 287 -4.64 -8.92 3.72
N LEU A 288 -4.91 -8.18 4.79
CA LEU A 288 -5.54 -6.87 4.72
C LEU A 288 -4.64 -5.85 4.02
N SER A 289 -3.35 -5.82 4.35
CA SER A 289 -2.38 -4.92 3.70
C SER A 289 -2.29 -5.15 2.19
N TYR A 290 -2.35 -6.40 1.74
CA TYR A 290 -2.26 -6.75 0.32
C TYR A 290 -3.59 -6.52 -0.41
N PHE A 291 -4.71 -6.71 0.28
CA PHE A 291 -6.04 -6.42 -0.24
C PHE A 291 -6.24 -4.93 -0.56
N ASN A 292 -5.49 -4.03 0.07
CA ASN A 292 -5.48 -2.60 -0.26
C ASN A 292 -5.25 -2.33 -1.76
N SER A 293 -4.31 -3.04 -2.39
CA SER A 293 -4.02 -2.89 -3.83
C SER A 293 -5.16 -3.36 -4.74
N CYS A 294 -6.09 -4.17 -4.21
CA CYS A 294 -7.29 -4.59 -4.94
C CYS A 294 -8.43 -3.57 -4.84
N LEU A 295 -8.47 -2.76 -3.77
CA LEU A 295 -9.55 -1.79 -3.55
C LEU A 295 -9.48 -0.60 -4.51
N ASN A 296 -8.29 -0.25 -4.99
CA ASN A 296 -8.05 0.94 -5.80
C ASN A 296 -8.88 0.97 -7.10
N PRO A 297 -8.91 -0.10 -7.95
CA PRO A 297 -9.81 -0.18 -9.11
C PRO A 297 -11.29 0.04 -8.81
N PHE A 298 -11.82 -0.54 -7.73
CA PHE A 298 -13.22 -0.37 -7.33
C PHE A 298 -13.53 1.08 -6.98
N LEU A 299 -12.62 1.73 -6.25
CA LEU A 299 -12.74 3.14 -5.89
C LEU A 299 -12.69 4.04 -7.13
N TYR A 300 -11.91 3.71 -8.17
CA TYR A 300 -11.94 4.42 -9.45
C TYR A 300 -13.21 4.20 -10.27
N ALA A 301 -13.77 2.99 -10.24
CA ALA A 301 -15.05 2.70 -10.89
C ALA A 301 -16.20 3.50 -10.27
N ILE A 302 -16.21 3.61 -8.94
CA ILE A 302 -17.18 4.42 -8.21
C ILE A 302 -17.02 5.92 -8.52
N LEU A 303 -15.80 6.38 -8.80
CA LEU A 303 -15.53 7.78 -9.15
C LEU A 303 -16.04 8.20 -10.51
N ASN A 304 -15.65 7.43 -11.52
CA ASN A 304 -15.85 7.77 -12.91
C ASN A 304 -16.87 6.78 -13.46
N LYS A 305 -18.16 7.05 -13.22
CA LYS A 305 -19.23 6.37 -13.99
C LYS A 305 -18.98 6.47 -15.52
N SER A 306 -18.16 7.41 -15.98
CA SER A 306 -17.68 7.52 -17.38
C SER A 306 -16.44 6.72 -17.74
N TYR A 307 -15.64 6.19 -16.80
CA TYR A 307 -14.42 5.41 -17.13
C TYR A 307 -14.80 4.09 -17.82
N PHE A 308 -15.84 3.44 -17.27
CA PHE A 308 -16.37 2.15 -17.70
C PHE A 308 -17.63 2.26 -18.58
N SER A 309 -18.25 3.44 -18.67
CA SER A 309 -19.30 3.69 -19.66
C SER A 309 -18.66 3.83 -21.04
N SER A 310 -18.93 2.84 -21.89
CA SER A 310 -18.72 2.92 -23.34
C SER A 310 -19.67 3.96 -23.94
N ARG A 311 -19.21 5.21 -24.01
CA ARG A 311 -19.68 6.23 -24.97
C ARG A 311 -18.49 7.07 -25.43
#